data_AF-G1NQ64-F1
#
_entry.id   AF-G1NQ64-F1
#
_cell.length_a   1.000
_cell.length_b   1.000
_cell.length_c   1.000
_cell.angle_alpha   90.00
_cell.angle_beta   90.00
_cell.angle_gamma   90.00
#
_symmetry.space_group_name_H-M   'P 1'
#
loop_
_entity.id
_entity.type
_entity.pdbx_description
1 polymer ?
#
loop_
_entity_poly.entity_id
_entity_poly.type
_entity_poly.pdbx_seq_one_letter_code
_entity_poly.pdbx_strand_id
1 'polypeptide(L)'
;ILTEIPTELCHFVSLETLNLYHNCIKIIPDAIVNLRMLTYLNLSRNQLSSLPACLCGLPLKVLIASNNKLGSLPEEIGQLKQLMELDVSCNEITTLPQQIGLLKSLKELNVRRNYLEVLPQELVQLPLVKFDFSCNKVLVIPICFRKMAQLQVLLLENNPLQSPPAQVSNICHLNLHTADSGFQQPEPQDPFLWDCPPTSCFPFCIHIQAALSQI
;
A
#
# COMPACT_ATOMS: atom_id res chain seq x y z
N ILE A 1 -7.91 28.89 -0.31
CA ILE A 1 -8.17 27.47 0.02
C ILE A 1 -9.19 26.98 -0.99
N LEU A 2 -8.82 26.03 -1.86
CA LEU A 2 -9.72 25.49 -2.89
C LEU A 2 -10.69 24.49 -2.25
N THR A 3 -12.00 24.64 -2.46
CA THR A 3 -13.02 23.68 -1.96
C THR A 3 -13.48 22.68 -3.01
N GLU A 4 -13.25 22.99 -4.28
CA GLU A 4 -13.58 22.17 -5.44
C GLU A 4 -12.59 22.46 -6.56
N ILE A 5 -12.42 21.51 -7.48
CA ILE A 5 -11.60 21.71 -8.68
C ILE A 5 -12.50 22.42 -9.72
N PRO A 6 -12.16 23.64 -10.16
CA PRO A 6 -12.93 24.35 -11.17
C PRO A 6 -12.93 23.56 -12.48
N THR A 7 -14.08 23.42 -13.12
CA THR A 7 -14.22 22.67 -14.38
C THR A 7 -13.41 23.32 -15.50
N GLU A 8 -13.15 24.62 -15.41
CA GLU A 8 -12.30 25.35 -16.36
C GLU A 8 -10.87 24.83 -16.38
N LEU A 9 -10.36 24.32 -15.25
CA LEU A 9 -9.04 23.69 -15.20
C LEU A 9 -8.98 22.44 -16.08
N CYS A 10 -10.12 21.77 -16.26
CA CYS A 10 -10.23 20.57 -17.09
C CYS A 10 -10.17 20.87 -18.60
N HIS A 11 -10.15 22.14 -19.02
CA HIS A 11 -9.93 22.52 -20.42
C HIS A 11 -8.45 22.55 -20.81
N PHE A 12 -7.51 22.50 -19.86
CA PHE A 12 -6.07 22.48 -20.14
C PHE A 12 -5.62 21.07 -20.55
N VAL A 13 -5.97 20.65 -21.77
CA VAL A 13 -5.69 19.30 -22.30
C VAL A 13 -4.21 18.94 -22.36
N SER A 14 -3.32 19.94 -22.37
CA SER A 14 -1.85 19.77 -22.37
C SER A 14 -1.24 19.71 -20.97
N LEU A 15 -2.05 19.73 -19.91
CA LEU A 15 -1.55 19.71 -18.54
C LEU A 15 -0.98 18.33 -18.21
N GLU A 16 0.33 18.27 -17.90
CA GLU A 16 1.01 17.02 -17.56
C GLU A 16 1.08 16.77 -16.05
N THR A 17 1.09 17.85 -15.27
CA THR A 17 1.26 17.82 -13.82
C THR A 17 0.21 18.70 -13.16
N LEU A 18 -0.54 18.12 -12.22
CA LEU A 18 -1.54 18.83 -11.42
C LEU A 18 -1.24 18.60 -9.94
N ASN A 19 -0.93 19.69 -9.23
CA ASN A 19 -0.68 19.66 -7.80
C ASN A 19 -1.76 20.46 -7.06
N LEU A 20 -2.57 19.76 -6.29
CA LEU A 20 -3.68 20.28 -5.48
C LEU A 20 -3.44 20.01 -4.00
N TYR A 21 -2.19 19.83 -3.61
CA TYR A 21 -1.77 19.62 -2.23
C TYR A 21 -2.34 20.68 -1.26
N HIS A 22 -2.81 20.22 -0.11
CA HIS A 22 -3.23 21.09 1.01
C HIS A 22 -4.36 22.06 0.65
N ASN A 23 -5.49 21.48 0.26
CA ASN A 23 -6.74 22.19 -0.01
C ASN A 23 -7.89 21.55 0.78
N CYS A 24 -9.13 21.94 0.47
CA CYS A 24 -10.34 21.39 1.10
C CYS A 24 -11.25 20.73 0.04
N ILE A 25 -10.64 20.13 -0.98
CA ILE A 25 -11.36 19.49 -2.08
C ILE A 25 -12.07 18.25 -1.55
N LYS A 26 -13.39 18.19 -1.77
CA LYS A 26 -14.23 17.06 -1.36
C LYS A 26 -14.56 16.11 -2.51
N ILE A 27 -14.65 16.66 -3.73
CA ILE A 27 -15.07 15.95 -4.93
C ILE A 27 -14.15 16.34 -6.08
N ILE A 28 -13.80 15.35 -6.90
CA ILE A 28 -13.11 15.56 -8.18
C ILE A 28 -14.20 15.54 -9.27
N PRO A 29 -14.32 16.57 -10.11
CA PRO A 29 -15.32 16.60 -11.17
C PRO A 29 -15.00 15.58 -12.26
N ASP A 30 -16.04 15.00 -12.87
CA ASP A 30 -15.86 14.04 -13.96
C ASP A 30 -15.14 14.62 -15.18
N ALA A 31 -15.19 15.95 -15.33
CA ALA A 31 -14.45 16.68 -16.35
C ALA A 31 -12.92 16.47 -16.28
N ILE A 32 -12.38 15.96 -15.15
CA ILE A 32 -10.94 15.67 -15.00
C ILE A 32 -10.42 14.73 -16.10
N VAL A 33 -11.29 13.90 -16.67
CA VAL A 33 -10.99 12.99 -17.80
C VAL A 33 -10.47 13.70 -19.05
N ASN A 34 -10.74 15.01 -19.18
CA ASN A 34 -10.27 15.82 -20.30
C ASN A 34 -8.76 16.10 -20.26
N LEU A 35 -8.11 15.92 -19.11
CA LEU A 35 -6.67 16.13 -18.93
C LEU A 35 -5.86 14.95 -19.49
N ARG A 36 -5.96 14.73 -20.80
CA ARG A 36 -5.42 13.55 -21.51
C ARG A 36 -3.90 13.43 -21.52
N MET A 37 -3.17 14.46 -21.09
CA MET A 37 -1.71 14.42 -20.94
C MET A 37 -1.27 14.33 -19.48
N LEU A 38 -2.21 14.25 -18.53
CA LEU A 38 -1.91 14.27 -17.11
C LEU A 38 -1.23 12.97 -16.69
N THR A 39 0.03 13.09 -16.30
CA THR A 39 0.86 11.97 -15.84
C THR A 39 1.13 12.02 -14.34
N TYR A 40 1.07 13.21 -13.73
CA TYR A 40 1.27 13.40 -12.30
C TYR A 40 0.08 14.12 -11.67
N LEU A 41 -0.51 13.50 -10.65
CA LEU A 41 -1.60 14.09 -9.89
C LEU A 41 -1.35 13.97 -8.39
N ASN A 42 -1.23 15.11 -7.71
CA ASN A 42 -1.15 15.19 -6.25
C ASN A 42 -2.41 15.84 -5.68
N LEU A 43 -3.18 15.05 -4.94
CA LEU A 43 -4.42 15.40 -4.23
C LEU A 43 -4.24 15.32 -2.71
N SER A 44 -2.99 15.27 -2.23
CA SER A 44 -2.73 15.00 -0.82
C SER A 44 -3.18 16.12 0.10
N ARG A 45 -3.55 15.79 1.35
CA ARG A 45 -4.09 16.73 2.34
C ARG A 45 -5.33 17.47 1.80
N ASN A 46 -6.36 16.70 1.45
CA ASN A 46 -7.68 17.20 1.07
C ASN A 46 -8.76 16.51 1.91
N GLN A 47 -10.02 16.57 1.49
CA GLN A 47 -11.17 15.97 2.18
C GLN A 47 -11.94 15.00 1.27
N LEU A 48 -11.24 14.34 0.34
CA LEU A 48 -11.85 13.41 -0.61
C LEU A 48 -12.39 12.18 0.12
N SER A 49 -13.66 11.84 -0.11
CA SER A 49 -14.28 10.62 0.39
C SER A 49 -14.14 9.43 -0.57
N SER A 50 -13.98 9.72 -1.86
CA SER A 50 -13.80 8.72 -2.92
C SER A 50 -13.01 9.31 -4.09
N LEU A 51 -12.44 8.43 -4.91
CA LEU A 51 -11.88 8.78 -6.22
C LEU A 51 -12.92 8.39 -7.30
N PRO A 52 -13.26 9.29 -8.23
CA PRO A 52 -14.23 8.98 -9.27
C PRO A 52 -13.63 7.99 -10.29
N ALA A 53 -14.45 7.09 -10.81
CA ALA A 53 -14.02 6.08 -11.79
C ALA A 53 -13.39 6.69 -13.05
N CYS A 54 -13.85 7.88 -13.46
CA CYS A 54 -13.33 8.61 -14.62
C CYS A 54 -11.85 9.01 -14.49
N LEU A 55 -11.34 9.19 -13.26
CA LEU A 55 -9.92 9.48 -12.99
C LEU A 55 -9.03 8.31 -13.45
N CYS A 56 -9.55 7.09 -13.43
CA CYS A 56 -8.83 5.89 -13.85
C CYS A 56 -8.66 5.77 -15.36
N GLY A 57 -9.31 6.63 -16.15
CA GLY A 57 -9.12 6.73 -17.61
C GLY A 57 -7.93 7.61 -18.03
N LEU A 58 -7.26 8.27 -17.08
CA LEU A 58 -6.14 9.16 -17.35
C LEU A 58 -4.81 8.39 -17.49
N PRO A 59 -3.83 8.89 -18.27
CA PRO A 59 -2.51 8.26 -18.41
C PRO A 59 -1.59 8.57 -17.21
N LEU A 60 -2.11 8.42 -15.99
CA LEU A 60 -1.37 8.71 -14.77
C LEU A 60 -0.21 7.73 -14.60
N LYS A 61 0.96 8.31 -14.30
CA LYS A 61 2.18 7.62 -13.87
C LYS A 61 2.35 7.71 -12.36
N VAL A 62 1.93 8.82 -11.75
CA VAL A 62 2.02 9.06 -10.31
C VAL A 62 0.69 9.61 -9.82
N LEU A 63 0.11 8.94 -8.83
CA LEU A 63 -1.10 9.37 -8.13
C LEU A 63 -0.84 9.41 -6.62
N ILE A 64 -0.86 10.61 -6.06
CA ILE A 64 -0.66 10.84 -4.63
C ILE A 64 -1.95 11.40 -4.04
N ALA A 65 -2.70 10.60 -3.30
CA ALA A 65 -3.95 10.96 -2.63
C ALA A 65 -3.86 10.76 -1.11
N SER A 66 -2.68 10.92 -0.54
CA SER A 66 -2.42 10.76 0.90
C SER A 66 -3.18 11.79 1.76
N ASN A 67 -3.47 11.47 3.02
CA ASN A 67 -4.16 12.38 3.94
C ASN A 67 -5.52 12.88 3.39
N ASN A 68 -6.40 11.94 3.04
CA ASN A 68 -7.79 12.19 2.67
C ASN A 68 -8.72 11.33 3.55
N LYS A 69 -9.98 11.15 3.15
CA LYS A 69 -10.97 10.30 3.82
C LYS A 69 -11.46 9.19 2.90
N LEU A 70 -10.58 8.65 2.06
CA LEU A 70 -10.94 7.61 1.09
C LEU A 70 -11.32 6.33 1.84
N GLY A 71 -12.57 5.88 1.71
CA GLY A 71 -13.02 4.61 2.32
C GLY A 71 -12.69 3.37 1.48
N SER A 72 -12.53 3.55 0.17
CA SER A 72 -12.14 2.50 -0.77
C SER A 72 -11.51 3.11 -2.03
N LEU A 73 -10.88 2.26 -2.84
CA LEU A 73 -10.46 2.62 -4.20
C LEU A 73 -11.48 2.09 -5.22
N PRO A 74 -11.74 2.82 -6.31
CA PRO A 74 -12.62 2.36 -7.38
C PRO A 74 -12.05 1.10 -8.04
N GLU A 75 -12.92 0.19 -8.49
CA GLU A 75 -12.50 -1.01 -9.23
C GLU A 75 -11.76 -0.66 -10.53
N GLU A 76 -12.12 0.47 -11.12
CA GLU A 76 -11.49 1.01 -12.31
C GLU A 76 -10.02 1.38 -12.10
N ILE A 77 -9.49 1.40 -10.87
CA ILE A 77 -8.06 1.65 -10.62
C ILE A 77 -7.17 0.75 -11.50
N GLY A 78 -7.61 -0.47 -11.79
CA GLY A 78 -6.93 -1.40 -12.69
C GLY A 78 -6.77 -0.93 -14.14
N GLN A 79 -7.44 0.16 -14.56
CA GLN A 79 -7.32 0.79 -15.87
C GLN A 79 -6.07 1.67 -16.00
N LEU A 80 -5.48 2.12 -14.88
CA LEU A 80 -4.28 2.96 -14.86
C LEU A 80 -3.00 2.16 -15.20
N LYS A 81 -2.91 1.62 -16.42
CA LYS A 81 -1.83 0.71 -16.85
C LYS A 81 -0.43 1.30 -16.77
N GLN A 82 -0.32 2.62 -16.81
CA GLN A 82 0.94 3.37 -16.77
C GLN A 82 1.34 3.81 -15.36
N LEU A 83 0.52 3.55 -14.35
CA LEU A 83 0.77 3.98 -12.98
C LEU A 83 1.99 3.24 -12.42
N MET A 84 2.99 4.00 -12.00
CA MET A 84 4.22 3.53 -11.40
C MET A 84 4.23 3.73 -9.88
N GLU A 85 3.57 4.79 -9.41
CA GLU A 85 3.51 5.14 -8.00
C GLU A 85 2.07 5.46 -7.59
N LEU A 86 1.60 4.78 -6.53
CA LEU A 86 0.33 5.02 -5.89
C LEU A 86 0.53 5.23 -4.39
N ASP A 87 0.25 6.44 -3.91
CA ASP A 87 0.22 6.75 -2.49
C ASP A 87 -1.19 7.13 -2.06
N VAL A 88 -1.79 6.27 -1.25
CA VAL A 88 -3.11 6.47 -0.61
C VAL A 88 -2.99 6.33 0.90
N SER A 89 -1.82 6.67 1.45
CA SER A 89 -1.56 6.61 2.88
C SER A 89 -2.37 7.61 3.70
N CYS A 90 -2.59 7.34 4.98
CA CYS A 90 -3.39 8.18 5.87
C CYS A 90 -4.80 8.43 5.32
N ASN A 91 -5.52 7.34 4.99
CA ASN A 91 -6.91 7.35 4.55
C ASN A 91 -7.74 6.39 5.42
N GLU A 92 -8.98 6.14 5.03
CA GLU A 92 -9.92 5.29 5.74
C GLU A 92 -10.17 3.96 4.98
N ILE A 93 -9.19 3.51 4.18
CA ILE A 93 -9.36 2.36 3.27
C ILE A 93 -9.43 1.07 4.08
N THR A 94 -10.51 0.32 3.91
CA THR A 94 -10.73 -0.98 4.60
C THR A 94 -10.33 -2.18 3.75
N THR A 95 -10.47 -2.08 2.42
CA THR A 95 -10.09 -3.13 1.48
C THR A 95 -9.46 -2.54 0.21
N LEU A 96 -8.58 -3.32 -0.43
CA LEU A 96 -8.06 -3.02 -1.76
C LEU A 96 -8.84 -3.85 -2.80
N PRO A 97 -9.28 -3.24 -3.92
CA PRO A 97 -9.99 -3.98 -4.97
C PRO A 97 -9.05 -4.97 -5.66
N GLN A 98 -9.57 -6.13 -6.07
CA GLN A 98 -8.79 -7.17 -6.77
C GLN A 98 -8.16 -6.65 -8.07
N GLN A 99 -8.84 -5.69 -8.71
CA GLN A 99 -8.42 -5.01 -9.94
C GLN A 99 -7.08 -4.26 -9.76
N ILE A 100 -6.61 -4.01 -8.53
CA ILE A 100 -5.28 -3.48 -8.29
C ILE A 100 -4.20 -4.33 -8.96
N GLY A 101 -4.36 -5.66 -9.04
CA GLY A 101 -3.43 -6.58 -9.70
C GLY A 101 -3.28 -6.38 -11.23
N LEU A 102 -4.12 -5.53 -11.82
CA LEU A 102 -4.06 -5.16 -13.23
C LEU A 102 -3.08 -4.01 -13.54
N LEU A 103 -2.51 -3.38 -12.51
CA LEU A 103 -1.54 -2.28 -12.62
C LEU A 103 -0.14 -2.77 -12.99
N LYS A 104 0.06 -3.15 -14.25
CA LYS A 104 1.30 -3.82 -14.72
C LYS A 104 2.56 -2.96 -14.67
N SER A 105 2.46 -1.66 -14.39
CA SER A 105 3.62 -0.77 -14.26
C SER A 105 3.92 -0.36 -12.82
N LEU A 106 3.10 -0.78 -11.84
CA LEU A 106 3.19 -0.26 -10.47
C LEU A 106 4.44 -0.78 -9.77
N LYS A 107 5.29 0.15 -9.34
CA LYS A 107 6.55 -0.08 -8.64
C LYS A 107 6.46 0.23 -7.16
N GLU A 108 5.73 1.28 -6.82
CA GLU A 108 5.59 1.73 -5.44
C GLU A 108 4.11 1.81 -5.07
N LEU A 109 3.76 1.11 -3.99
CA LEU A 109 2.43 1.14 -3.40
C LEU A 109 2.55 1.52 -1.92
N ASN A 110 1.94 2.64 -1.55
CA ASN A 110 1.87 3.10 -0.17
C ASN A 110 0.42 3.17 0.29
N VAL A 111 0.06 2.26 1.19
CA VAL A 111 -1.26 2.16 1.85
C VAL A 111 -1.11 2.29 3.38
N ARG A 112 0.00 2.89 3.84
CA ARG A 112 0.28 3.11 5.27
C ARG A 112 -0.85 3.88 5.97
N ARG A 113 -1.12 3.58 7.24
CA ARG A 113 -2.13 4.27 8.06
C ARG A 113 -3.51 4.26 7.39
N ASN A 114 -4.00 3.05 7.14
CA ASN A 114 -5.37 2.79 6.70
C ASN A 114 -6.00 1.75 7.67
N TYR A 115 -7.16 1.22 7.32
CA TYR A 115 -7.87 0.19 8.10
C TYR A 115 -7.88 -1.17 7.38
N LEU A 116 -6.84 -1.48 6.61
CA LEU A 116 -6.78 -2.74 5.85
C LEU A 116 -6.71 -3.95 6.80
N GLU A 117 -7.67 -4.86 6.68
CA GLU A 117 -7.69 -6.12 7.43
C GLU A 117 -7.12 -7.30 6.62
N VAL A 118 -7.33 -7.27 5.31
CA VAL A 118 -6.95 -8.34 4.37
C VAL A 118 -6.21 -7.75 3.18
N LEU A 119 -5.13 -8.41 2.78
CA LEU A 119 -4.40 -8.10 1.56
C LEU A 119 -4.87 -9.00 0.41
N PRO A 120 -5.29 -8.45 -0.75
CA PRO A 120 -5.70 -9.26 -1.89
C PRO A 120 -4.53 -10.06 -2.46
N GLN A 121 -4.80 -11.29 -2.91
CA GLN A 121 -3.77 -12.16 -3.48
C GLN A 121 -3.25 -11.63 -4.83
N GLU A 122 -4.05 -10.82 -5.51
CA GLU A 122 -3.77 -10.19 -6.80
C GLU A 122 -2.58 -9.23 -6.76
N LEU A 123 -2.18 -8.76 -5.57
CA LEU A 123 -0.94 -7.98 -5.37
C LEU A 123 0.31 -8.73 -5.85
N VAL A 124 0.28 -10.06 -5.89
CA VAL A 124 1.36 -10.89 -6.42
C VAL A 124 1.63 -10.67 -7.91
N GLN A 125 0.64 -10.17 -8.65
CA GLN A 125 0.76 -9.90 -10.09
C GLN A 125 1.48 -8.59 -10.40
N LEU A 126 1.75 -7.79 -9.36
CA LEU A 126 2.34 -6.46 -9.51
C LEU A 126 3.85 -6.54 -9.47
N PRO A 127 4.55 -5.80 -10.35
CA PRO A 127 6.00 -5.73 -10.36
C PRO A 127 6.51 -4.72 -9.30
N LEU A 128 5.99 -4.82 -8.07
CA LEU A 128 6.28 -3.93 -6.96
C LEU A 128 7.74 -4.08 -6.52
N VAL A 129 8.38 -2.93 -6.30
CA VAL A 129 9.71 -2.80 -5.71
C VAL A 129 9.60 -2.40 -4.25
N LYS A 130 8.61 -1.55 -3.93
CA LYS A 130 8.34 -1.07 -2.57
C LYS A 130 6.87 -1.18 -2.26
N PHE A 131 6.56 -1.78 -1.12
CA PHE A 131 5.21 -1.88 -0.62
C PHE A 131 5.17 -1.51 0.87
N ASP A 132 4.43 -0.46 1.20
CA ASP A 132 4.20 -0.02 2.58
C ASP A 132 2.73 -0.18 2.94
N PHE A 133 2.44 -1.10 3.86
CA PHE A 133 1.14 -1.27 4.49
C PHE A 133 1.23 -1.15 6.01
N SER A 134 2.23 -0.43 6.51
CA SER A 134 2.40 -0.20 7.95
C SER A 134 1.20 0.55 8.56
N CYS A 135 0.98 0.39 9.86
CA CYS A 135 -0.11 1.01 10.61
C CYS A 135 -1.50 0.65 10.03
N ASN A 136 -1.73 -0.62 9.74
CA ASN A 136 -3.03 -1.14 9.29
C ASN A 136 -3.58 -2.16 10.33
N LYS A 137 -4.59 -2.94 9.94
CA LYS A 137 -5.23 -3.98 10.76
C LYS A 137 -5.01 -5.38 10.17
N VAL A 138 -3.94 -5.55 9.38
CA VAL A 138 -3.68 -6.81 8.66
C VAL A 138 -3.34 -7.90 9.65
N LEU A 139 -4.10 -9.01 9.58
CA LEU A 139 -3.90 -10.17 10.46
C LEU A 139 -2.94 -11.21 9.88
N VAL A 140 -2.99 -11.40 8.55
CA VAL A 140 -2.24 -12.44 7.85
C VAL A 140 -1.74 -11.90 6.52
N ILE A 141 -0.47 -12.19 6.21
CA ILE A 141 0.11 -11.93 4.89
C ILE A 141 -0.12 -13.18 4.02
N PRO A 142 -0.71 -13.05 2.81
CA PRO A 142 -0.91 -14.19 1.93
C PRO A 142 0.41 -14.88 1.56
N ILE A 143 0.46 -16.21 1.68
CA ILE A 143 1.65 -17.03 1.38
C ILE A 143 2.14 -16.83 -0.07
N CYS A 144 1.25 -16.46 -0.99
CA CYS A 144 1.60 -16.19 -2.38
C CYS A 144 2.54 -14.98 -2.55
N PHE A 145 2.68 -14.09 -1.57
CA PHE A 145 3.55 -12.91 -1.66
C PHE A 145 5.03 -13.28 -1.76
N ARG A 146 5.42 -14.51 -1.39
CA ARG A 146 6.76 -15.06 -1.66
C ARG A 146 7.14 -15.07 -3.15
N LYS A 147 6.16 -14.98 -4.06
CA LYS A 147 6.37 -14.94 -5.51
C LYS A 147 6.70 -13.54 -6.02
N MET A 148 6.63 -12.51 -5.17
CA MET A 148 6.93 -11.12 -5.54
C MET A 148 8.45 -10.92 -5.67
N ALA A 149 9.02 -11.42 -6.77
CA ALA A 149 10.48 -11.45 -6.98
C ALA A 149 11.13 -10.07 -7.14
N GLN A 150 10.35 -9.02 -7.44
CA GLN A 150 10.87 -7.66 -7.61
C GLN A 150 10.85 -6.84 -6.32
N LEU A 151 10.21 -7.34 -5.26
CA LEU A 151 10.00 -6.60 -4.02
C LEU A 151 11.31 -6.53 -3.24
N GLN A 152 11.77 -5.30 -2.97
CA GLN A 152 13.00 -5.00 -2.25
C GLN A 152 12.69 -4.46 -0.85
N VAL A 153 11.63 -3.65 -0.75
CA VAL A 153 11.25 -2.98 0.50
C VAL A 153 9.83 -3.35 0.86
N LEU A 154 9.65 -3.93 2.05
CA LEU A 154 8.34 -4.25 2.61
C LEU A 154 8.22 -3.65 4.01
N LEU A 155 7.35 -2.66 4.15
CA LEU A 155 7.06 -2.00 5.42
C LEU A 155 5.71 -2.49 5.93
N LEU A 156 5.73 -3.25 7.01
CA LEU A 156 4.54 -3.92 7.58
C LEU A 156 4.30 -3.61 9.05
N GLU A 157 5.06 -2.66 9.59
CA GLU A 157 5.05 -2.20 10.97
C GLU A 157 3.66 -1.90 11.51
N ASN A 158 3.44 -2.09 12.81
CA ASN A 158 2.17 -1.74 13.47
C ASN A 158 0.94 -2.38 12.81
N ASN A 159 1.01 -3.68 12.53
CA ASN A 159 -0.13 -4.53 12.16
C ASN A 159 -0.31 -5.65 13.20
N PRO A 160 -1.55 -6.04 13.55
CA PRO A 160 -1.84 -7.12 14.50
C PRO A 160 -1.63 -8.52 13.87
N LEU A 161 -0.44 -8.78 13.33
CA LEU A 161 -0.13 -10.01 12.61
C LEU A 161 -0.14 -11.21 13.57
N GLN A 162 -0.92 -12.25 13.25
CA GLN A 162 -1.05 -13.45 14.07
C GLN A 162 0.07 -14.47 13.82
N SER A 163 0.72 -14.43 12.65
CA SER A 163 1.86 -15.26 12.32
C SER A 163 3.13 -14.41 12.20
N PRO A 164 4.30 -14.93 12.60
CA PRO A 164 5.55 -14.24 12.36
C PRO A 164 5.72 -14.03 10.84
N PRO A 165 6.34 -12.92 10.41
CA PRO A 165 6.63 -12.64 9.00
C PRO A 165 7.59 -13.65 8.34
N ALA A 166 7.93 -14.75 9.02
CA ALA A 166 8.66 -15.90 8.52
C ALA A 166 8.07 -16.50 7.21
N GLN A 167 6.77 -16.29 6.96
CA GLN A 167 6.13 -16.68 5.69
C GLN A 167 6.61 -15.84 4.49
N VAL A 168 7.19 -14.66 4.76
CA VAL A 168 7.75 -13.71 3.80
C VAL A 168 9.28 -13.59 3.93
N SER A 169 9.87 -14.09 5.02
CA SER A 169 11.32 -14.00 5.31
C SER A 169 12.22 -14.76 4.35
N ASN A 170 11.66 -15.67 3.55
CA ASN A 170 12.39 -16.37 2.48
C ASN A 170 12.53 -15.53 1.18
N ILE A 171 12.09 -14.27 1.16
CA ILE A 171 12.46 -13.34 0.09
C ILE A 171 13.86 -12.81 0.43
N CYS A 172 14.89 -13.41 -0.16
CA CYS A 172 16.32 -13.20 0.15
C CYS A 172 16.84 -11.76 0.01
N HIS A 173 16.01 -10.80 -0.42
CA HIS A 173 16.37 -9.41 -0.67
C HIS A 173 15.48 -8.40 0.07
N LEU A 174 14.62 -8.87 0.98
CA LEU A 174 13.63 -8.01 1.62
C LEU A 174 14.23 -7.30 2.84
N ASN A 175 14.27 -5.97 2.83
CA ASN A 175 14.46 -5.19 4.04
C ASN A 175 13.14 -5.18 4.83
N LEU A 176 13.01 -6.12 5.76
CA LEU A 176 11.93 -6.16 6.74
C LEU A 176 12.26 -5.15 7.84
N HIS A 177 11.56 -4.02 7.83
CA HIS A 177 11.43 -3.24 9.05
C HIS A 177 10.24 -3.83 9.83
N THR A 178 10.59 -4.52 10.92
CA THR A 178 9.69 -4.90 12.00
C THR A 178 10.25 -4.32 13.30
N ALA A 179 9.62 -3.27 13.81
CA ALA A 179 9.73 -2.71 15.12
C ALA A 179 9.09 -3.71 16.07
N ASP A 180 9.85 -4.04 17.10
CA ASP A 180 9.38 -4.75 18.28
C ASP A 180 8.12 -4.06 18.84
N SER A 181 6.95 -4.52 18.42
CA SER A 181 5.69 -4.17 19.06
C SER A 181 4.98 -5.45 19.46
N GLY A 182 5.34 -5.91 20.66
CA GLY A 182 4.54 -6.78 21.52
C GLY A 182 3.85 -7.94 20.82
N PHE A 183 4.54 -9.08 20.73
CA PHE A 183 3.86 -10.36 20.86
C PHE A 183 3.11 -10.32 22.20
N GLN A 184 1.81 -9.98 22.19
CA GLN A 184 0.94 -10.37 23.28
C GLN A 184 0.91 -11.90 23.23
N GLN A 185 1.72 -12.52 24.09
CA GLN A 185 1.57 -13.92 24.42
C GLN A 185 0.09 -14.13 24.78
N PRO A 186 -0.61 -15.10 24.18
CA PRO A 186 -1.86 -15.55 24.77
C PRO A 186 -1.54 -16.01 26.19
N GLU A 187 -2.24 -15.46 27.17
CA GLU A 187 -2.16 -15.91 28.56
C GLU A 187 -2.37 -17.43 28.61
N PRO A 188 -1.61 -18.18 29.41
CA PRO A 188 -1.76 -19.62 29.50
C PRO A 188 -3.00 -19.95 30.32
N GLN A 189 -4.15 -20.12 29.67
CA GLN A 189 -5.30 -20.83 30.22
C GLN A 189 -5.73 -21.93 29.24
N ASP A 190 -4.92 -23.00 29.17
CA ASP A 190 -5.40 -24.38 28.98
C ASP A 190 -4.19 -25.34 28.98
N PRO A 191 -4.09 -26.30 29.92
CA PRO A 191 -2.89 -27.14 30.07
C PRO A 191 -2.88 -28.40 29.19
N PHE A 192 -3.59 -28.44 28.07
CA PHE A 192 -3.61 -29.65 27.22
C PHE A 192 -3.52 -29.34 25.71
N LEU A 193 -2.52 -29.97 25.07
CA LEU A 193 -2.19 -30.08 23.64
C LEU A 193 -1.14 -29.13 23.05
N TRP A 194 0.14 -29.39 23.35
CA TRP A 194 1.23 -29.28 22.36
C TRP A 194 2.28 -30.38 22.61
N ASP A 195 1.90 -31.64 22.37
CA ASP A 195 2.90 -32.70 22.17
C ASP A 195 3.45 -32.56 20.74
N CYS A 196 4.60 -31.88 20.58
CA CYS A 196 5.41 -31.97 19.38
C CYS A 196 6.58 -32.95 19.62
N PRO A 197 6.78 -33.97 18.75
CA PRO A 197 7.89 -34.90 18.88
C PRO A 197 9.25 -34.25 18.54
N PRO A 198 10.34 -34.69 19.18
CA PRO A 198 11.67 -34.14 18.98
C PRO A 198 12.32 -34.80 17.77
N THR A 199 12.48 -34.09 16.65
CA THR A 199 13.53 -34.33 15.63
C THR A 199 13.35 -33.42 14.42
N SER A 200 13.97 -32.25 14.47
CA SER A 200 14.75 -31.69 13.34
C SER A 200 15.33 -30.35 13.77
N CYS A 201 16.66 -30.31 13.80
CA CYS A 201 17.46 -29.16 14.19
C CYS A 201 17.09 -27.90 13.40
N PHE A 202 16.77 -26.82 14.11
CA PHE A 202 17.04 -25.46 13.66
C PHE A 202 18.10 -24.87 14.61
N PRO A 203 19.32 -24.55 14.15
CA PRO A 203 20.16 -23.65 14.93
C PRO A 203 19.54 -22.25 14.83
N PHE A 204 18.95 -21.84 15.95
CA PHE A 204 18.71 -20.43 16.27
C PHE A 204 20.04 -19.65 16.12
N CYS A 205 20.04 -18.64 15.26
CA CYS A 205 21.00 -17.53 15.34
C CYS A 205 20.30 -16.24 14.91
N ILE A 206 19.59 -15.66 15.87
CA ILE A 206 19.28 -14.22 15.86
C ILE A 206 20.59 -13.53 16.24
N HIS A 207 21.29 -12.93 15.28
CA HIS A 207 22.31 -11.90 15.49
C HIS A 207 22.54 -11.17 14.15
N ILE A 208 21.88 -10.04 13.92
CA ILE A 208 22.40 -9.03 12.98
C ILE A 208 22.20 -7.65 13.61
N GLN A 209 23.22 -7.27 14.38
CA GLN A 209 23.55 -5.89 14.66
C GLN A 209 24.71 -5.54 13.72
N ALA A 210 24.41 -4.93 12.58
CA ALA A 210 25.44 -4.39 11.70
C ALA A 210 25.66 -2.92 12.05
N ALA A 211 26.51 -2.68 13.05
CA ALA A 211 27.23 -1.42 13.17
C ALA A 211 28.52 -1.56 12.34
N LEU A 212 28.60 -0.85 11.20
CA LEU A 212 29.85 -0.72 10.44
C LEU A 212 30.51 0.63 10.76
N SER A 213 31.58 0.54 11.56
CA SER A 213 32.88 1.21 11.42
C SER A 213 32.94 2.72 11.16
N GLN A 214 33.49 3.47 12.14
CA GLN A 214 34.53 4.48 11.89
C GLN A 214 35.63 4.38 12.96
N ILE A 215 36.85 4.09 12.46
CA ILE A 215 38.22 4.34 12.97
C ILE A 215 38.58 3.83 14.37
#